data_AF-A4U0D8-F1
#
_entry.id   AF-A4U0D8-F1
#
_cell.length_a   1.000
_cell.length_b   1.000
_cell.length_c   1.000
_cell.angle_alpha   90.00
_cell.angle_beta   90.00
_cell.angle_gamma   90.00
#
_symmetry.space_group_name_H-M   'P 1'
#
loop_
_entity.id
_entity.type
_entity.pdbx_description
1 polymer ?
#
loop_
_entity_poly.entity_id
_entity_poly.type
_entity_poly.pdbx_seq_one_letter_code
_entity_poly.pdbx_strand_id
1 'polypeptide(L)'
;MRIVDMARREINAKTDIAFEYEEIKEGRKVVALRFRITKNPRADTPDPLRDDPRLARLVARLTAHGIAEEAARAIVQAHEPELVEWAASDLARRLKGKEKIENPAGWLRKAIEEDWRPQTTLFSQEQAQARENEREAERKRQEHEAKTAE
;
A
#
# COMPACT_ATOMS: atom_id res chain seq x y z
N MET A 1 18.35 -30.08 1.73
CA MET A 1 17.56 -30.40 2.94
C MET A 1 16.34 -29.46 2.97
N ARG A 2 15.11 -29.96 2.74
CA ARG A 2 13.97 -29.09 2.33
C ARG A 2 13.62 -27.95 3.30
N ILE A 3 13.65 -28.20 4.61
CA ILE A 3 13.20 -27.21 5.62
C ILE A 3 14.22 -26.07 5.79
N VAL A 4 15.51 -26.38 5.98
CA VAL A 4 16.56 -25.37 6.14
C VAL A 4 16.73 -24.56 4.86
N ASP A 5 16.57 -25.19 3.69
CA ASP A 5 16.57 -24.48 2.41
C ASP A 5 15.41 -23.48 2.29
N MET A 6 14.22 -23.83 2.79
CA MET A 6 13.07 -22.93 2.82
C MET A 6 13.30 -21.76 3.77
N ALA A 7 13.80 -22.03 4.98
CA ALA A 7 14.14 -20.98 5.96
C ALA A 7 15.22 -20.02 5.43
N ARG A 8 16.26 -20.56 4.76
CA ARG A 8 17.30 -19.74 4.11
C ARG A 8 16.70 -18.79 3.09
N ARG A 9 15.82 -19.27 2.21
CA ARG A 9 15.19 -18.45 1.18
C ARG A 9 14.35 -17.33 1.78
N GLU A 10 13.59 -17.62 2.82
CA GLU A 10 12.70 -16.65 3.45
C GLU A 10 13.48 -15.57 4.22
N ILE A 11 14.44 -15.97 5.05
CA ILE A 11 15.25 -15.04 5.85
C ILE A 11 16.06 -14.11 4.92
N ASN A 12 16.75 -14.67 3.93
CA ASN A 12 17.56 -13.89 2.98
C ASN A 12 16.69 -12.95 2.10
N ALA A 13 15.39 -13.19 1.97
CA ALA A 13 14.47 -12.35 1.20
C ALA A 13 13.80 -11.25 2.03
N LYS A 14 13.50 -11.51 3.30
CA LYS A 14 12.59 -10.66 4.09
C LYS A 14 13.23 -9.96 5.29
N THR A 15 14.46 -10.32 5.65
CA THR A 15 15.10 -9.80 6.86
C THR A 15 16.40 -9.06 6.56
N ASP A 16 16.87 -8.32 7.55
CA ASP A 16 18.13 -7.58 7.55
C ASP A 16 19.37 -8.48 7.65
N ILE A 17 19.18 -9.76 7.98
CA ILE A 17 20.22 -10.78 8.01
C ILE A 17 20.09 -11.74 6.81
N ALA A 18 21.21 -12.29 6.40
CA ALA A 18 21.28 -13.39 5.46
C ALA A 18 22.13 -14.50 6.07
N PHE A 19 21.86 -15.75 5.71
CA PHE A 19 22.73 -16.84 6.09
C PHE A 19 22.91 -17.87 4.98
N GLU A 20 24.06 -18.54 5.05
CA GLU A 20 24.35 -19.76 4.31
C GLU A 20 24.65 -20.87 5.32
N TYR A 21 24.53 -22.13 4.88
CA TYR A 21 24.87 -23.27 5.72
C TYR A 21 25.63 -24.34 4.95
N GLU A 22 26.50 -25.04 5.66
CA GLU A 22 27.22 -26.20 5.16
C GLU A 22 26.89 -27.44 6.01
N GLU A 23 26.65 -28.56 5.34
CA GLU A 23 26.41 -29.85 5.99
C GLU A 23 27.74 -30.50 6.36
N ILE A 24 27.96 -30.74 7.65
CA ILE A 24 29.09 -31.54 8.14
C ILE A 24 28.62 -32.98 8.19
N LYS A 25 29.29 -33.85 7.41
CA LYS A 25 28.92 -35.26 7.25
C LYS A 25 29.94 -36.18 7.90
N GLU A 26 29.43 -37.24 8.49
CA GLU A 26 30.20 -38.41 8.92
C GLU A 26 29.67 -39.61 8.12
N GLY A 27 30.43 -40.02 7.09
CA GLY A 27 29.95 -40.95 6.08
C GLY A 27 28.73 -40.40 5.32
N ARG A 28 27.61 -41.14 5.32
CA ARG A 28 26.35 -40.72 4.66
C ARG A 28 25.45 -39.87 5.56
N LYS A 29 25.78 -39.74 6.85
CA LYS A 29 24.95 -39.04 7.83
C LYS A 29 25.42 -37.59 7.97
N VAL A 30 24.48 -36.64 7.95
CA VAL A 30 24.74 -35.26 8.37
C VAL A 30 24.75 -35.23 9.90
N VAL A 31 25.85 -34.81 10.51
CA VAL A 31 26.02 -34.77 11.97
C VAL A 31 25.93 -33.36 12.53
N ALA A 32 26.23 -32.34 11.74
CA ALA A 32 26.12 -30.95 12.14
C ALA A 32 25.87 -30.03 10.94
N LEU A 33 25.40 -28.82 11.23
CA LEU A 33 25.27 -27.73 10.26
C LEU A 33 26.14 -26.57 10.73
N ARG A 34 26.97 -26.03 9.83
CA ARG A 34 27.72 -24.82 10.07
C ARG A 34 27.02 -23.66 9.38
N PHE A 35 26.50 -22.72 10.17
CA PHE A 35 25.87 -21.51 9.66
C PHE A 35 26.89 -20.38 9.51
N ARG A 36 26.82 -19.65 8.40
CA ARG A 36 27.50 -18.37 8.20
C ARG A 36 26.44 -17.29 8.07
N ILE A 37 26.35 -16.42 9.07
CA ILE A 37 25.36 -15.34 9.11
C ILE A 37 26.07 -14.03 8.76
N THR A 38 25.47 -13.24 7.88
CA THR A 38 25.98 -11.93 7.43
C THR A 38 24.84 -10.92 7.42
N LYS A 39 25.19 -9.62 7.37
CA LYS A 39 24.19 -8.60 7.03
C LYS A 39 23.68 -8.84 5.61
N ASN A 40 22.38 -8.67 5.39
CA ASN A 40 21.77 -8.80 4.07
C ASN A 40 22.03 -7.52 3.26
N PRO A 41 22.76 -7.58 2.13
CA PRO A 41 23.02 -6.39 1.32
C PRO A 41 21.73 -5.79 0.72
N ARG A 42 20.65 -6.57 0.59
CA ARG A 42 19.33 -6.05 0.19
C ARG A 42 18.65 -5.23 1.28
N ALA A 43 19.04 -5.41 2.54
CA ALA A 43 18.54 -4.58 3.63
C ALA A 43 18.93 -3.11 3.43
N ASP A 44 20.11 -2.87 2.86
CA ASP A 44 20.67 -1.53 2.66
C ASP A 44 20.16 -0.83 1.40
N THR A 45 19.43 -1.53 0.53
CA THR A 45 18.75 -0.89 -0.61
C THR A 45 17.42 -0.33 -0.12
N PRO A 46 17.16 0.99 -0.25
CA PRO A 46 15.85 1.56 0.05
C PRO A 46 14.79 0.87 -0.80
N ASP A 47 13.76 0.32 -0.15
CA ASP A 47 12.59 -0.25 -0.84
C ASP A 47 11.36 0.45 -0.28
N PRO A 48 10.75 1.39 -1.03
CA PRO A 48 9.58 2.13 -0.57
C PRO A 48 8.43 1.22 -0.10
N LEU A 49 8.28 0.03 -0.70
CA LEU A 49 7.23 -0.92 -0.33
C LEU A 49 7.53 -1.65 0.98
N ARG A 50 8.81 -1.82 1.32
CA ARG A 50 9.23 -2.38 2.61
C ARG A 50 9.16 -1.33 3.70
N ASP A 51 9.59 -0.12 3.37
CA ASP A 51 9.82 0.94 4.35
C ASP A 51 8.53 1.74 4.65
N ASP A 52 7.55 1.76 3.73
CA ASP A 52 6.22 2.34 3.96
C ASP A 52 5.10 1.28 3.90
N PRO A 53 4.51 0.91 5.06
CA PRO A 53 3.38 -0.01 5.14
C PRO A 53 2.14 0.43 4.35
N ARG A 54 1.97 1.73 4.06
CA ARG A 54 0.87 2.24 3.24
C ARG A 54 1.00 1.77 1.79
N LEU A 55 2.20 1.85 1.22
CA LEU A 55 2.47 1.42 -0.16
C LEU A 55 2.25 -0.10 -0.31
N ALA A 56 2.68 -0.89 0.67
CA ALA A 56 2.42 -2.33 0.69
C ALA A 56 0.91 -2.66 0.69
N ARG A 57 0.10 -1.89 1.44
CA ARG A 57 -1.36 -2.04 1.43
C ARG A 57 -1.97 -1.68 0.08
N LEU A 58 -1.46 -0.66 -0.60
CA LEU A 58 -1.93 -0.29 -1.95
C LEU A 58 -1.66 -1.41 -2.95
N VAL A 59 -0.47 -2.02 -2.92
CA VAL A 59 -0.16 -3.20 -3.75
C VAL A 59 -1.13 -4.33 -3.46
N ALA A 60 -1.37 -4.66 -2.19
CA ALA A 60 -2.33 -5.70 -1.81
C ALA A 60 -3.75 -5.40 -2.35
N ARG A 61 -4.20 -4.15 -2.28
CA ARG A 61 -5.51 -3.74 -2.82
C ARG A 61 -5.59 -3.90 -4.34
N LEU A 62 -4.57 -3.47 -5.08
CA LEU A 62 -4.52 -3.63 -6.54
C LEU A 62 -4.54 -5.12 -6.94
N THR A 63 -3.79 -5.97 -6.22
CA THR A 63 -3.77 -7.41 -6.47
C THR A 63 -5.11 -8.09 -6.18
N ALA A 64 -5.84 -7.64 -5.15
CA ALA A 64 -7.20 -8.13 -4.86
C ALA A 64 -8.19 -7.84 -6.00
N HIS A 65 -7.92 -6.84 -6.83
CA HIS A 65 -8.70 -6.51 -8.02
C HIS A 65 -8.16 -7.14 -9.32
N GLY A 66 -7.19 -8.06 -9.23
CA GLY A 66 -6.70 -8.86 -10.35
C GLY A 66 -5.46 -8.32 -11.06
N ILE A 67 -4.79 -7.30 -10.52
CA ILE A 67 -3.50 -6.83 -11.05
C ILE A 67 -2.38 -7.75 -10.54
N ALA A 68 -1.46 -8.18 -11.42
CA ALA A 68 -0.30 -8.98 -11.00
C ALA A 68 0.58 -8.21 -10.01
N GLU A 69 1.21 -8.90 -9.04
CA GLU A 69 1.98 -8.24 -7.96
C GLU A 69 3.08 -7.32 -8.50
N GLU A 70 3.90 -7.77 -9.45
CA GLU A 70 4.91 -6.95 -10.13
C GLU A 70 4.33 -5.68 -10.77
N ALA A 71 3.17 -5.81 -11.42
CA ALA A 71 2.52 -4.67 -12.06
C ALA A 71 1.94 -3.71 -11.02
N ALA A 72 1.37 -4.22 -9.92
CA ALA A 72 0.86 -3.42 -8.82
C ALA A 72 1.99 -2.65 -8.12
N ARG A 73 3.15 -3.30 -7.90
CA ARG A 73 4.35 -2.65 -7.36
C ARG A 73 4.83 -1.52 -8.27
N ALA A 74 4.91 -1.78 -9.58
CA ALA A 74 5.31 -0.76 -10.56
C ALA A 74 4.36 0.44 -10.56
N ILE A 75 3.04 0.20 -10.50
CA ILE A 75 2.03 1.27 -10.44
C ILE A 75 2.19 2.12 -9.16
N VAL A 76 2.33 1.47 -8.00
CA VAL A 76 2.46 2.19 -6.71
C VAL A 76 3.76 3.00 -6.64
N GLN A 77 4.83 2.55 -7.28
CA GLN A 77 6.10 3.28 -7.33
C GLN A 77 6.10 4.43 -8.36
N ALA A 78 5.35 4.29 -9.45
CA ALA A 78 5.35 5.26 -10.55
C ALA A 78 4.35 6.41 -10.35
N HIS A 79 3.33 6.25 -9.50
CA HIS A 79 2.23 7.20 -9.33
C HIS A 79 2.11 7.68 -7.89
N GLU A 80 1.45 8.83 -7.71
CA GLU A 80 1.13 9.35 -6.38
C GLU A 80 0.30 8.35 -5.56
N PRO A 81 0.65 8.08 -4.30
CA PRO A 81 -0.10 7.17 -3.44
C PRO A 81 -1.59 7.54 -3.33
N GLU A 82 -1.89 8.83 -3.29
CA GLU A 82 -3.24 9.38 -3.19
C GLU A 82 -4.09 9.09 -4.43
N LEU A 83 -3.47 9.11 -5.63
CA LEU A 83 -4.13 8.75 -6.88
C LEU A 83 -4.50 7.26 -6.89
N VAL A 84 -3.55 6.41 -6.52
CA VAL A 84 -3.75 4.95 -6.47
C VAL A 84 -4.81 4.60 -5.43
N GLU A 85 -4.78 5.25 -4.27
CA GLU A 85 -5.77 5.08 -3.21
C GLU A 85 -7.18 5.52 -3.66
N TRP A 86 -7.27 6.66 -4.35
CA TRP A 86 -8.52 7.14 -4.92
C TRP A 86 -9.09 6.13 -5.92
N ALA A 87 -8.29 5.67 -6.89
CA ALA A 87 -8.74 4.76 -7.94
C ALA A 87 -9.22 3.42 -7.36
N ALA A 88 -8.47 2.85 -6.40
CA ALA A 88 -8.87 1.64 -5.70
C ALA A 88 -10.17 1.80 -4.90
N SER A 89 -10.40 3.00 -4.34
CA SER A 89 -11.60 3.29 -3.55
C SER A 89 -12.82 3.54 -4.43
N ASP A 90 -12.64 4.21 -5.57
CA ASP A 90 -13.70 4.45 -6.54
C ASP A 90 -14.18 3.14 -7.16
N LEU A 91 -13.25 2.27 -7.58
CA LEU A 91 -13.60 0.94 -8.08
C LEU A 91 -14.40 0.13 -7.05
N ALA A 92 -13.94 0.10 -5.79
CA ALA A 92 -14.64 -0.62 -4.73
C ALA A 92 -16.08 -0.09 -4.51
N ARG A 93 -16.28 1.23 -4.62
CA ARG A 93 -17.61 1.87 -4.53
C ARG A 93 -18.52 1.43 -5.68
N ARG A 94 -18.01 1.44 -6.91
CA ARG A 94 -18.76 1.04 -8.12
C ARG A 94 -19.18 -0.42 -8.09
N LEU A 95 -18.25 -1.31 -7.71
CA LEU A 95 -18.53 -2.74 -7.56
C LEU A 95 -19.60 -3.00 -6.47
N LYS A 96 -19.54 -2.28 -5.34
CA LYS A 96 -20.57 -2.35 -4.30
C LYS A 96 -21.92 -1.84 -4.79
N GLY A 97 -21.93 -0.84 -5.66
CA GLY A 97 -23.12 -0.32 -6.34
C GLY A 97 -23.73 -1.26 -7.39
N LYS A 98 -23.17 -2.46 -7.58
CA LYS A 98 -23.54 -3.44 -8.63
C LYS A 98 -23.35 -2.92 -10.06
N GLU A 99 -22.45 -1.97 -10.26
CA GLU A 99 -22.05 -1.54 -11.60
C GLU A 99 -21.32 -2.71 -12.30
N LYS A 100 -21.70 -3.01 -13.54
CA LYS A 100 -21.05 -4.07 -14.33
C LYS A 100 -19.72 -3.56 -14.88
N ILE A 101 -18.65 -3.84 -14.16
CA ILE A 101 -17.28 -3.63 -14.63
C ILE A 101 -16.73 -4.98 -15.09
N GLU A 102 -16.64 -5.19 -16.40
CA GLU A 102 -16.19 -6.46 -16.98
C GLU A 102 -14.71 -6.75 -16.69
N ASN A 103 -13.86 -5.72 -16.63
CA ASN A 103 -12.44 -5.83 -16.34
C ASN A 103 -11.97 -4.81 -15.28
N PRO A 104 -12.06 -5.17 -13.98
CA PRO A 104 -11.64 -4.29 -12.88
C PRO A 104 -10.15 -3.90 -12.92
N ALA A 105 -9.28 -4.84 -13.30
CA ALA A 105 -7.84 -4.60 -13.39
C ALA A 105 -7.48 -3.61 -14.51
N GLY A 106 -8.11 -3.78 -15.68
CA GLY A 106 -7.95 -2.85 -16.81
C GLY A 106 -8.51 -1.47 -16.51
N TRP A 107 -9.64 -1.41 -15.80
CA TRP A 107 -10.23 -0.15 -15.33
C TRP A 107 -9.28 0.60 -14.39
N LEU A 108 -8.72 -0.09 -13.38
CA LEU A 108 -7.78 0.52 -12.43
C LEU A 108 -6.55 1.09 -13.12
N ARG A 109 -5.96 0.32 -14.05
CA ARG A 109 -4.80 0.77 -14.80
C ARG A 109 -5.10 2.07 -15.55
N LYS A 110 -6.19 2.11 -16.31
CA LYS A 110 -6.59 3.32 -17.04
C LYS A 110 -6.91 4.50 -16.13
N ALA A 111 -7.64 4.27 -15.04
CA ALA A 111 -8.01 5.32 -14.10
C ALA A 111 -6.80 6.00 -13.45
N ILE A 112 -5.72 5.25 -13.23
CA ILE A 112 -4.46 5.75 -12.69
C ILE A 112 -3.61 6.39 -13.79
N GLU A 113 -3.53 5.79 -14.98
CA GLU A 113 -2.76 6.33 -16.11
C GLU A 113 -3.30 7.68 -16.61
N GLU A 114 -4.62 7.83 -16.67
CA GLU A 114 -5.29 9.04 -17.18
C GLU A 114 -5.74 10.01 -16.07
N ASP A 115 -5.44 9.70 -14.81
CA ASP A 115 -5.87 10.47 -13.63
C ASP A 115 -7.36 10.87 -13.67
N TRP A 116 -8.23 9.87 -13.54
CA TRP A 116 -9.69 10.08 -13.56
C TRP A 116 -10.25 10.76 -12.31
N ARG A 117 -9.39 11.29 -11.41
CA ARG A 117 -9.85 12.05 -10.25
C ARG A 117 -10.73 13.21 -10.73
N PRO A 118 -11.88 13.46 -10.07
CA PRO A 118 -12.65 14.66 -10.37
C PRO A 118 -11.79 15.88 -10.10
N GLN A 119 -11.47 16.61 -11.16
CA GLN A 119 -10.77 17.88 -11.07
C GLN A 119 -11.66 18.84 -10.28
N THR A 120 -11.24 19.18 -9.07
CA THR A 120 -11.93 20.20 -8.27
C THR A 120 -11.81 21.51 -9.01
N THR A 121 -12.93 21.97 -9.57
CA THR A 121 -12.97 23.29 -10.20
C THR A 121 -12.83 24.35 -9.12
N LEU A 122 -12.26 25.51 -9.47
CA LEU A 122 -12.18 26.66 -8.55
C LEU A 122 -13.55 26.97 -7.92
N PHE A 123 -14.61 26.83 -8.71
CA PHE A 123 -16.00 26.99 -8.27
C PHE A 123 -16.46 25.99 -7.21
N SER A 124 -16.08 24.70 -7.31
CA SER A 124 -16.45 23.72 -6.28
C SER A 124 -15.65 23.92 -4.99
N GLN A 125 -14.42 24.42 -5.11
CA GLN A 125 -13.54 24.79 -4.00
C GLN A 125 -14.13 25.97 -3.20
N GLU A 126 -14.55 27.04 -3.87
CA GLU A 126 -15.19 28.20 -3.26
C GLU A 126 -16.50 27.83 -2.54
N GLN A 127 -17.32 26.95 -3.14
CA GLN A 127 -18.56 26.50 -2.50
C GLN A 127 -18.32 25.64 -1.26
N ALA A 128 -17.30 24.77 -1.27
CA ALA A 128 -16.95 23.95 -0.11
C ALA A 128 -16.44 24.83 1.04
N GLN A 129 -15.55 25.78 0.74
CA GLN A 129 -15.01 26.73 1.72
C GLN A 129 -16.11 27.63 2.32
N ALA A 130 -17.04 28.11 1.50
CA ALA A 130 -18.17 28.91 1.96
C ALA A 130 -19.04 28.13 2.97
N ARG A 131 -19.36 26.86 2.67
CA ARG A 131 -20.16 26.00 3.57
C ARG A 131 -19.43 25.69 4.87
N GLU A 132 -18.11 25.51 4.83
CA GLU A 132 -17.29 25.25 6.01
C GLU A 132 -17.22 26.48 6.91
N ASN A 133 -16.95 27.65 6.34
CA ASN A 133 -16.95 28.93 7.05
C ASN A 133 -18.32 29.22 7.68
N GLU A 134 -19.42 28.89 6.98
CA GLU A 134 -20.78 29.08 7.47
C GLU A 134 -21.08 28.18 8.68
N ARG A 135 -20.69 26.90 8.62
CA ARG A 135 -20.78 25.95 9.74
C ARG A 135 -19.94 26.38 10.93
N GLU A 136 -18.74 26.89 10.69
CA GLU A 136 -17.85 27.37 11.76
C GLU A 136 -18.40 28.64 12.42
N ALA A 137 -18.96 29.56 11.63
CA ALA A 137 -19.64 30.74 12.12
C ALA A 137 -20.91 30.41 12.92
N GLU A 138 -21.65 29.37 12.52
CA GLU A 138 -22.82 28.90 13.25
C GLU A 138 -22.43 28.26 14.59
N ARG A 139 -21.39 27.41 14.62
CA ARG A 139 -20.84 26.86 15.88
C ARG A 139 -20.37 27.96 16.83
N LYS A 140 -19.63 28.95 16.32
CA LYS A 140 -19.16 30.09 17.12
C LYS A 140 -20.31 30.92 17.69
N ARG A 141 -21.40 31.12 16.93
CA ARG A 141 -22.61 31.81 17.42
C ARG A 141 -23.31 31.03 18.53
N GLN A 142 -23.50 29.73 18.34
CA GLN A 142 -24.11 28.86 19.35
C GLN A 142 -23.27 28.79 20.64
N GLU A 143 -21.94 28.72 20.51
CA GLU A 143 -21.03 28.75 21.66
C GLU A 143 -21.05 30.11 22.39
N HIS A 144 -21.19 31.22 21.67
CA HIS A 144 -21.30 32.54 22.28
C HIS A 144 -22.64 32.70 23.00
N GLU A 145 -23.76 32.36 22.36
CA GLU A 145 -25.10 32.39 22.99
C GLU A 145 -25.16 31.54 24.25
N ALA A 146 -24.60 30.33 24.23
CA ALA A 146 -24.54 29.45 25.39
C ALA A 146 -23.72 30.02 26.56
N LYS A 147 -22.66 30.80 26.28
CA LYS A 147 -21.83 31.44 27.33
C LYS A 147 -22.43 32.72 27.91
N THR A 148 -23.28 33.42 27.16
CA THR A 148 -23.97 34.64 27.65
C THR A 148 -25.26 34.34 28.42
N ALA A 149 -25.73 33.09 28.42
CA ALA A 149 -26.95 32.67 29.11
C ALA A 149 -26.71 32.04 30.50
N GLU A 150 -25.45 31.96 30.95
CA GLU A 150 -25.00 31.50 32.28
C GLU A 150 -24.58 32.69 33.15
#